data_AF-A0A094WHQ6-F1
#
_entry.id   AF-A0A094WHQ6-F1
#
_cell.length_a   1.000
_cell.length_b   1.000
_cell.length_c   1.000
_cell.angle_alpha   90.00
_cell.angle_beta   90.00
_cell.angle_gamma   90.00
#
_symmetry.space_group_name_H-M   'P 1'
#
loop_
_entity.id
_entity.type
_entity.pdbx_description
1 polymer ?
#
loop_
_entity_poly.entity_id
_entity_poly.type
_entity_poly.pdbx_seq_one_letter_code
_entity_poly.pdbx_strand_id
1 'polypeptide(L)'
;MSAGPRLFLRPGESVTHRDYPEWGRGSVLEISTSTIPGGAAYVRISFEDGQERTFFNDLDDSRCAYFMGLKRIDMREGDFPFPW
;
A
#
# COMPACT_ATOMS: atom_id res chain seq x y z
N MET A 1 -22.57 5.78 -8.14
CA MET A 1 -21.35 5.04 -8.50
C MET A 1 -20.86 4.38 -7.23
N SER A 2 -20.90 3.05 -7.13
CA SER A 2 -20.36 2.34 -5.95
C SER A 2 -18.87 2.62 -5.89
N ALA A 3 -18.41 3.34 -4.87
CA ALA A 3 -16.98 3.53 -4.62
C ALA A 3 -16.36 2.13 -4.57
N GLY A 4 -15.41 1.85 -5.47
CA GLY A 4 -14.62 0.62 -5.39
C GLY A 4 -14.02 0.48 -3.99
N PRO A 5 -13.62 -0.73 -3.57
CA PRO A 5 -13.13 -0.95 -2.22
C PRO A 5 -11.98 0.02 -1.94
N ARG A 6 -12.19 0.88 -0.95
CA ARG A 6 -11.28 1.95 -0.58
C ARG A 6 -10.10 1.34 0.16
N LEU A 7 -8.90 1.44 -0.41
CA LEU A 7 -7.67 0.95 0.22
C LEU A 7 -6.82 2.14 0.67
N PHE A 8 -6.80 2.38 1.98
CA PHE A 8 -5.88 3.32 2.62
C PHE A 8 -4.87 2.53 3.43
N LEU A 9 -3.60 2.60 3.03
CA LEU A 9 -2.51 1.83 3.61
C LEU A 9 -1.83 2.54 4.77
N ARG A 10 -1.34 1.77 5.75
CA ARG A 10 -0.65 2.24 6.96
C ARG A 10 0.69 1.54 7.17
N PRO A 11 1.65 2.21 7.85
CA PRO A 11 2.93 1.60 8.18
C PRO A 11 2.75 0.26 8.91
N GLY A 12 3.53 -0.74 8.51
CA GLY A 12 3.44 -2.11 9.02
C GLY A 12 2.43 -3.01 8.30
N GLU A 13 1.52 -2.46 7.49
CA GLU A 13 0.68 -3.29 6.62
C GLU A 13 1.51 -3.93 5.50
N SER A 14 1.08 -5.12 5.06
CA SER A 14 1.68 -5.83 3.94
C SER A 14 0.78 -5.81 2.72
N VAL A 15 1.39 -5.77 1.54
CA VAL A 15 0.69 -5.70 0.27
C VAL A 15 1.32 -6.60 -0.79
N THR A 16 0.57 -6.88 -1.85
CA THR A 16 1.08 -7.39 -3.13
C THR A 16 0.61 -6.48 -4.26
N HIS A 17 1.29 -6.57 -5.41
CA HIS A 17 0.87 -5.89 -6.62
C HIS A 17 0.21 -6.88 -7.59
N ARG A 18 -1.00 -6.58 -8.07
CA ARG A 18 -1.74 -7.46 -8.99
C ARG A 18 -1.02 -7.64 -10.32
N ASP A 19 -0.54 -6.54 -10.88
CA ASP A 19 -0.02 -6.49 -12.25
C ASP A 19 1.49 -6.73 -12.33
N TYR A 20 2.17 -6.79 -11.17
CA TYR A 20 3.61 -7.02 -11.03
C TYR A 20 3.90 -8.03 -9.90
N PRO A 21 3.47 -9.30 -10.06
CA PRO A 21 3.66 -10.32 -9.04
C PRO A 21 5.14 -10.58 -8.72
N GLU A 22 6.05 -10.29 -9.66
CA GLU A 22 7.50 -10.44 -9.50
C GLU A 22 8.12 -9.51 -8.46
N TRP A 23 7.42 -8.45 -8.03
CA TRP A 23 7.89 -7.60 -6.93
C TRP A 23 7.81 -8.30 -5.56
N GLY A 24 7.07 -9.40 -5.48
CA GLY A 24 6.84 -10.13 -4.24
C GLY A 24 6.01 -9.32 -3.23
N ARG A 25 6.22 -9.62 -1.95
CA ARG A 25 5.53 -8.94 -0.85
C ARG A 25 6.10 -7.53 -0.65
N GLY A 26 5.21 -6.57 -0.44
CA GLY A 26 5.55 -5.21 -0.03
C GLY A 26 5.25 -4.98 1.45
N SER A 27 6.15 -4.30 2.15
CA SER A 27 5.93 -3.75 3.50
C SER A 27 5.78 -2.24 3.43
N VAL A 28 4.70 -1.71 4.00
CA VAL A 28 4.46 -0.27 4.06
C VAL A 28 5.40 0.36 5.10
N LEU A 29 6.27 1.26 4.65
CA LEU A 29 7.26 1.93 5.50
C LEU A 29 6.72 3.20 6.14
N GLU A 30 6.09 4.06 5.35
CA GLU A 30 5.60 5.37 5.81
C GLU A 30 4.40 5.87 5.00
N ILE A 31 3.66 6.79 5.59
CA ILE A 31 2.68 7.63 4.90
C ILE A 31 3.21 9.07 4.89
N SER A 32 3.12 9.73 3.75
CA SER A 32 3.33 11.18 3.63
C SER A 32 2.01 11.85 3.28
N THR A 33 1.60 12.85 4.07
CA THR A 33 0.34 13.59 3.86
C THR A 33 0.62 15.07 3.70
N SER A 34 -0.12 15.72 2.80
CA SER A 34 -0.07 17.18 2.68
C SER A 34 -0.75 17.86 3.86
N THR A 35 -0.18 18.97 4.32
CA THR A 35 -0.79 19.85 5.33
C THR A 35 -1.75 20.87 4.72
N ILE A 36 -1.81 20.95 3.39
CA ILE A 36 -2.69 21.87 2.66
C ILE A 36 -4.05 21.18 2.45
N PRO A 37 -5.18 21.88 2.71
CA PRO A 37 -6.50 21.35 2.38
C PRO A 37 -6.61 20.93 0.91
N GLY A 38 -7.03 19.70 0.67
CA GLY A 38 -7.12 19.10 -0.67
C GLY A 38 -5.79 18.57 -1.23
N GLY A 39 -4.72 18.55 -0.42
CA GLY A 39 -3.46 17.93 -0.82
C GLY A 39 -3.50 16.40 -0.70
N ALA A 40 -2.73 15.73 -1.55
CA ALA A 40 -2.71 14.27 -1.66
C ALA A 40 -1.99 13.58 -0.48
N ALA A 41 -2.34 12.31 -0.28
CA ALA A 41 -1.59 11.38 0.54
C ALA A 41 -0.81 10.39 -0.33
N TYR A 42 0.37 9.98 0.14
CA TYR A 42 1.24 9.00 -0.49
C TYR A 42 1.69 7.94 0.51
N VAL A 43 2.04 6.77 0.00
CA VAL A 43 2.58 5.66 0.79
C VAL A 43 3.86 5.15 0.12
N ARG A 44 4.90 4.90 0.92
CA ARG A 44 6.15 4.28 0.46
C ARG A 44 6.20 2.83 0.91
N ILE A 45 6.47 1.93 -0.03
CA ILE A 45 6.46 0.49 0.17
C ILE A 45 7.80 -0.08 -0.27
N SER A 46 8.40 -0.92 0.58
CA SER A 46 9.59 -1.71 0.25
C SER A 46 9.15 -3.10 -0.19
N PHE A 47 9.52 -3.50 -1.40
CA PHE A 47 9.18 -4.80 -1.98
C PHE A 47 10.34 -5.79 -1.87
N GLU A 48 10.02 -7.09 -1.88
CA GLU A 48 10.99 -8.20 -1.81
C GLU A 48 11.97 -8.24 -2.99
N ASP A 49 11.63 -7.60 -4.11
CA ASP A 49 12.57 -7.38 -5.22
C ASP A 49 13.68 -6.36 -4.91
N GLY A 50 13.70 -5.83 -3.69
CA GLY A 50 14.71 -4.91 -3.17
C GLY A 50 14.46 -3.45 -3.56
N GLN A 51 13.35 -3.15 -4.24
CA GLN A 51 13.02 -1.80 -4.67
C GLN A 51 11.96 -1.15 -3.77
N GLU A 52 12.12 0.14 -3.53
CA GLU A 52 11.09 0.96 -2.88
C GLU A 52 10.26 1.71 -3.92
N ARG A 53 8.95 1.77 -3.71
CA ARG A 53 8.01 2.42 -4.62
C ARG A 53 6.98 3.25 -3.85
N THR A 54 6.59 4.37 -4.45
CA THR A 54 5.62 5.31 -3.87
C THR A 54 4.31 5.28 -4.65
N PHE A 55 3.19 5.21 -3.94
CA PHE A 55 1.85 5.20 -4.52
C PHE A 55 0.97 6.29 -3.90
N PHE A 56 -0.02 6.75 -4.65
CA PHE A 56 -1.08 7.58 -4.08
C PHE A 56 -1.86 6.77 -3.06
N ASN A 57 -2.06 7.34 -1.88
CA ASN A 57 -2.81 6.77 -0.77
C ASN A 57 -4.03 7.64 -0.45
N ASP A 58 -4.61 8.27 -1.46
CA ASP A 58 -5.78 9.13 -1.35
C ASP A 58 -7.01 8.37 -1.87
N LEU A 59 -8.03 8.21 -1.04
CA LEU A 59 -9.22 7.41 -1.37
C LEU A 59 -10.13 8.08 -2.41
N ASP A 60 -10.02 9.40 -2.56
CA ASP A 60 -10.87 10.18 -3.47
C ASP A 60 -10.17 10.45 -4.81
N ASP A 61 -8.90 10.02 -4.99
CA ASP A 61 -8.16 10.10 -6.24
C ASP A 61 -8.30 8.81 -7.07
N SER A 62 -8.57 8.95 -8.36
CA SER A 62 -8.61 7.85 -9.34
C SER A 62 -7.30 7.04 -9.45
N ARG A 63 -6.19 7.59 -8.94
CA ARG A 63 -4.85 6.98 -8.93
C ARG A 63 -4.52 6.30 -7.60
N CYS A 64 -5.48 6.14 -6.70
CA CYS A 64 -5.24 5.53 -5.39
C CYS A 64 -4.61 4.13 -5.51
N ALA A 65 -3.92 3.72 -4.45
CA ALA A 65 -3.22 2.45 -4.31
C ALA A 65 -4.03 1.26 -4.84
N TYR A 66 -5.33 1.22 -4.53
CA TYR A 66 -6.23 0.18 -5.01
C TYR A 66 -6.31 0.11 -6.54
N PHE A 67 -6.58 1.24 -7.20
CA PHE A 67 -6.71 1.29 -8.66
C PHE A 67 -5.39 1.06 -9.37
N MET A 68 -4.28 1.43 -8.72
CA MET A 68 -2.93 1.14 -9.19
C MET A 68 -2.52 -0.32 -9.02
N GLY A 69 -3.35 -1.17 -8.43
CA GLY A 69 -3.13 -2.63 -8.38
C GLY A 69 -2.62 -3.16 -7.05
N LEU A 70 -2.49 -2.32 -6.01
CA LEU A 70 -2.13 -2.78 -4.67
C LEU A 70 -3.30 -3.52 -3.99
N LYS A 71 -2.97 -4.61 -3.33
CA LYS A 71 -3.89 -5.39 -2.49
C LYS A 71 -3.28 -5.63 -1.13
N ARG A 72 -4.01 -5.34 -0.06
CA ARG A 72 -3.59 -5.71 1.31
C ARG A 72 -3.56 -7.22 1.46
N ILE A 73 -2.52 -7.71 2.10
CA ILE A 73 -2.43 -9.09 2.58
C ILE A 73 -2.82 -9.02 4.06
N ASP A 74 -3.96 -9.62 4.40
CA ASP A 74 -4.30 -9.81 5.80
C ASP A 74 -3.35 -10.89 6.35
N MET A 75 -2.34 -10.48 7.13
CA MET A 75 -1.58 -11.44 7.92
C MET A 75 -2.52 -12.04 8.96
N ARG A 76 -2.68 -13.36 8.97
CA ARG A 76 -3.31 -14.01 10.11
C ARG A 76 -2.29 -14.06 11.24
N GLU A 77 -2.78 -13.90 12.47
CA GLU A 77 -2.00 -14.19 13.68
C GLU A 77 -1.40 -15.61 13.54
N GLY A 78 -0.07 -15.71 13.37
CA GLY A 78 0.63 -16.97 13.09
C GLY A 78 1.48 -17.01 11.81
N ASP A 79 1.30 -16.07 10.88
CA ASP A 79 2.09 -16.01 9.62
C ASP A 79 3.45 -15.30 9.78
N PHE A 80 3.92 -15.07 11.02
CA PHE A 80 5.24 -14.49 11.29
C PHE A 80 6.32 -15.58 11.14
N PRO A 81 7.18 -15.56 10.12
CA PRO A 81 8.27 -16.53 10.02
C PRO A 81 9.38 -16.30 11.06
N PHE A 82 9.39 -15.14 11.73
CA PHE A 82 10.42 -14.81 12.72
C PHE A 82 9.85 -13.98 13.88
N PRO A 83 9.95 -14.46 15.13
CA PRO A 83 9.82 -13.61 16.30
C PRO A 83 11.16 -12.88 16.52
N TRP A 84 11.11 -11.57 16.73
CA TRP A 84 12.14 -10.91 17.54
C TRP A 84 11.78 -11.12 19.00
#